data_AF-A0A8T3WJL9-F1
#
_entry.id   AF-A0A8T3WJL9-F1
#
_cell.length_a   1.000
_cell.length_b   1.000
_cell.length_c   1.000
_cell.angle_alpha   90.00
_cell.angle_beta   90.00
_cell.angle_gamma   90.00
#
_symmetry.space_group_name_H-M   'P 1'
#
loop_
_entity.id
_entity.type
_entity.pdbx_description
1 polymer ?
#
loop_
_entity_poly.entity_id
_entity_poly.type
_entity_poly.pdbx_seq_one_letter_code
_entity_poly.pdbx_strand_id
1 'polypeptide(L)'
;MLDTAFASMFDYSKLAQENIPLRLRLADIDQVVTISGNTDVVLILDKSGSMENKIGSSPKLATGRDCDDPLLFDNSTRRMAVMKCLAKNFTEKVLSISGNKVSVVGFDDNSGESKTVDLTDNKTKLFDKIENFEAGGTTCICCGINRGSFQFRDNSPQGRNRIAIVFTDGIPNHVCQPDDKPLPPPCPPPDESKSLCKFTAFSLTVPTCPKGTKTGNAHSCEPECKLYGKNGAAVENAIWSAGYIMNQTYNATVYSIGLALSDCAAAKYAVESMANVGGGKSFSVLDGYQWADAFDFILEEIIKLAFFDQTSIATGLNKTILYPDSNIKFDYSDSKLPNGTALSYRLNFTSPGSSKFEIPNGFGIMEANLISYSGAKWTKEARINNSVFDATFFNLSIYGSNYIRLGDPYRLHIPRTLIKENSNNVSVFVGNSPDEFIAGSVNNKFALTIAKPLSSYSRISIKNVGCNWDIQTIEGYINLRVPSNYTGTKLCIYNSTYPDYGSYDFDDAYDNAVLSLLQELDINKDNVLDIPLSADNIRIEALAVPGIPFTWHSIIEIRVWR
;
A
#
# COMPACT_ATOMS: atom_id res chain seq x y z
N MET A 1 -29.73 -32.35 1.81
CA MET A 1 -28.76 -33.34 2.29
C MET A 1 -27.37 -32.78 2.01
N LEU A 2 -26.85 -31.93 2.89
CA LEU A 2 -25.43 -31.63 2.95
C LEU A 2 -24.81 -32.72 3.83
N ASP A 3 -23.84 -33.40 3.22
CA ASP A 3 -23.27 -34.69 3.59
C ASP A 3 -22.60 -34.67 4.97
N THR A 4 -22.80 -35.74 5.75
CA THR A 4 -22.04 -36.08 6.96
C THR A 4 -20.52 -35.98 6.75
N ALA A 5 -20.03 -36.16 5.53
CA ALA A 5 -18.64 -35.92 5.16
C ALA A 5 -18.21 -34.46 5.43
N PHE A 6 -19.03 -33.47 5.09
CA PHE A 6 -18.70 -32.06 5.30
C PHE A 6 -18.62 -31.72 6.79
N ALA A 7 -19.54 -32.26 7.60
CA ALA A 7 -19.51 -32.05 9.05
C ALA A 7 -18.27 -32.67 9.72
N SER A 8 -17.74 -33.77 9.17
CA SER A 8 -16.53 -34.42 9.69
C SER A 8 -15.23 -33.69 9.32
N MET A 9 -15.25 -32.77 8.35
CA MET A 9 -14.07 -32.00 7.92
C MET A 9 -13.79 -30.79 8.84
N PHE A 10 -14.72 -30.45 9.72
CA PHE A 10 -14.62 -29.29 10.60
C PHE A 10 -14.62 -29.69 12.07
N ASP A 11 -13.59 -29.26 12.79
CA ASP A 11 -13.60 -29.27 14.25
C ASP A 11 -14.39 -28.05 14.73
N TYR A 12 -15.70 -28.23 14.93
CA TYR A 12 -16.60 -27.16 15.37
C TYR A 12 -16.19 -26.54 16.70
N SER A 13 -15.53 -27.28 17.59
CA SER A 13 -15.06 -26.76 18.87
C SER A 13 -13.92 -25.74 18.68
N LYS A 14 -13.05 -26.01 17.69
CA LYS A 14 -12.00 -25.09 17.25
C LYS A 14 -12.56 -23.93 16.43
N LEU A 15 -13.49 -24.20 15.49
CA LEU A 15 -14.12 -23.14 14.69
C LEU A 15 -14.83 -22.10 15.56
N ALA A 16 -15.47 -22.53 16.66
CA ALA A 16 -16.19 -21.63 17.56
C ALA A 16 -15.29 -20.65 18.32
N GLN A 17 -13.97 -20.87 18.32
CA GLN A 17 -13.00 -20.05 19.06
C GLN A 17 -12.09 -19.23 18.14
N GLU A 18 -12.19 -19.41 16.82
CA GLU A 18 -11.31 -18.78 15.84
C GLU A 18 -12.07 -17.88 14.85
N ASN A 19 -11.40 -16.83 14.40
CA ASN A 19 -11.89 -15.98 13.31
C ASN A 19 -11.56 -16.62 11.97
N ILE A 20 -12.53 -17.33 11.39
CA ILE A 20 -12.30 -18.10 10.17
C ILE A 20 -12.94 -17.40 8.97
N PRO A 21 -12.15 -16.98 7.98
CA PRO A 21 -12.69 -16.40 6.76
C PRO A 21 -13.41 -17.50 5.96
N LEU A 22 -14.74 -17.44 5.92
CA LEU A 22 -15.54 -18.28 5.05
C LEU A 22 -15.65 -17.61 3.68
N ARG A 23 -15.13 -18.29 2.65
CA ARG A 23 -15.28 -17.86 1.26
C ARG A 23 -16.21 -18.79 0.51
N LEU A 24 -17.30 -18.22 0.00
CA LEU A 24 -18.17 -18.89 -0.95
C LEU A 24 -17.64 -18.57 -2.34
N ARG A 25 -17.17 -19.59 -3.05
CA ARG A 25 -16.78 -19.48 -4.46
C ARG A 25 -18.00 -19.72 -5.32
N LEU A 26 -18.24 -18.85 -6.28
CA LEU A 26 -19.08 -19.16 -7.43
C LEU A 26 -18.26 -20.04 -8.38
N ALA A 27 -18.74 -21.25 -8.68
CA ALA A 27 -18.20 -22.04 -9.77
C ALA A 27 -18.34 -21.22 -11.07
N ASP A 28 -17.33 -21.29 -11.94
CA ASP A 28 -17.29 -20.60 -13.25
C ASP A 28 -17.16 -19.07 -13.23
N ILE A 29 -16.55 -18.48 -12.18
CA ILE A 29 -15.96 -17.14 -12.29
C ILE A 29 -14.46 -17.28 -12.54
N ASP A 30 -14.02 -16.88 -13.74
CA ASP A 30 -12.63 -16.58 -14.01
C ASP A 30 -12.27 -15.28 -13.27
N GLN A 31 -11.45 -15.40 -12.24
CA GLN A 31 -10.83 -14.23 -11.63
C GLN A 31 -9.83 -13.63 -12.62
N VAL A 32 -10.27 -12.61 -13.36
CA VAL A 32 -9.34 -11.76 -14.10
C VAL A 32 -8.71 -10.81 -13.09
N VAL A 33 -7.59 -11.21 -12.50
CA VAL A 33 -6.74 -10.27 -11.77
C VAL A 33 -6.26 -9.24 -12.79
N THR A 34 -6.88 -8.06 -12.81
CA THR A 34 -6.36 -6.92 -13.56
C THR A 34 -5.13 -6.41 -12.84
N ILE A 35 -3.96 -6.86 -13.29
CA ILE A 35 -2.69 -6.26 -12.93
C ILE A 35 -2.64 -4.89 -13.60
N SER A 36 -2.75 -3.82 -12.82
CA SER A 36 -2.56 -2.46 -13.32
C SER A 36 -1.13 -2.02 -13.03
N GLY A 37 -0.36 -1.88 -14.09
CA GLY A 37 0.98 -1.32 -14.07
C GLY A 37 0.95 0.19 -13.81
N ASN A 38 1.90 0.68 -13.02
CA ASN A 38 2.11 2.10 -12.76
C ASN A 38 3.56 2.50 -13.07
N THR A 39 4.17 1.83 -14.05
CA THR A 39 5.58 1.96 -14.37
C THR A 39 5.78 2.59 -15.74
N ASP A 40 6.62 3.61 -15.80
CA ASP A 40 7.10 4.24 -17.02
C ASP A 40 8.54 3.79 -17.26
N VAL A 41 8.77 3.18 -18.43
CA VAL A 41 10.07 2.64 -18.81
C VAL A 41 10.64 3.40 -19.99
N VAL A 42 11.90 3.81 -19.90
CA VAL A 42 12.62 4.46 -20.99
C VAL A 42 13.77 3.55 -21.44
N LEU A 43 13.68 3.05 -22.68
CA LEU A 43 14.72 2.29 -23.34
C LEU A 43 15.68 3.25 -24.04
N ILE A 44 16.93 3.29 -23.59
CA ILE A 44 17.99 4.15 -24.14
C ILE A 44 18.93 3.25 -24.95
N LEU A 45 18.81 3.31 -26.27
CA LEU A 45 19.37 2.33 -27.20
C LEU A 45 20.53 2.92 -28.00
N ASP A 46 21.72 2.35 -27.83
CA ASP A 46 22.89 2.71 -28.61
C ASP A 46 22.69 2.33 -30.08
N LYS A 47 22.89 3.30 -30.97
CA LYS A 47 22.92 3.12 -32.42
C LYS A 47 24.17 3.70 -33.05
N SER A 48 25.26 3.77 -32.28
CA SER A 48 26.59 4.16 -32.75
C SER A 48 27.13 3.20 -33.80
N GLY A 49 28.17 3.61 -34.54
CA GLY A 49 28.75 2.78 -35.59
C GLY A 49 29.27 1.42 -35.11
N SER A 50 29.67 1.30 -33.84
CA SER A 50 30.11 0.02 -33.28
C SER A 50 29.03 -1.06 -33.26
N MET A 51 27.76 -0.65 -33.24
CA MET A 51 26.60 -1.56 -33.26
C MET A 51 26.42 -2.31 -34.58
N GLU A 52 27.12 -1.91 -35.65
CA GLU A 52 27.19 -2.69 -36.90
C GLU A 52 28.11 -3.90 -36.78
N ASN A 53 28.98 -3.96 -35.77
CA ASN A 53 29.87 -5.09 -35.57
C ASN A 53 29.13 -6.33 -35.11
N LYS A 54 29.81 -7.47 -35.23
CA LYS A 54 29.30 -8.75 -34.76
C LYS A 54 29.42 -8.89 -33.24
N ILE A 55 28.64 -9.78 -32.65
CA ILE A 55 28.77 -10.14 -31.23
C ILE A 55 30.19 -10.69 -30.98
N GLY A 56 30.83 -10.24 -29.91
CA GLY A 56 32.12 -10.77 -29.45
C GLY A 56 33.38 -10.35 -30.24
N SER A 57 33.31 -9.43 -31.21
CA SER A 57 34.54 -8.86 -31.82
C SER A 57 34.30 -7.57 -32.62
N SER A 58 35.38 -6.81 -32.85
CA SER A 58 35.47 -5.66 -33.77
C SER A 58 36.66 -5.81 -34.74
N PRO A 59 36.64 -5.25 -35.97
CA PRO A 59 35.53 -4.97 -36.87
C PRO A 59 35.40 -6.09 -37.94
N LYS A 60 34.22 -6.67 -38.14
CA LYS A 60 33.99 -7.69 -39.18
C LYS A 60 32.58 -7.55 -39.76
N LEU A 61 32.44 -7.87 -41.05
CA LEU A 61 31.14 -7.97 -41.74
C LEU A 61 30.21 -8.89 -40.94
N ALA A 62 29.21 -8.29 -40.31
CA ALA A 62 28.22 -8.97 -39.50
C ALA A 62 26.93 -9.16 -40.30
N THR A 63 26.23 -10.26 -40.04
CA THR A 63 24.97 -10.59 -40.70
C THR A 63 23.82 -9.88 -39.98
N GLY A 64 23.02 -9.12 -40.72
CA GLY A 64 21.72 -8.66 -40.22
C GLY A 64 20.77 -9.84 -40.16
N ARG A 65 20.08 -10.02 -39.04
CA ARG A 65 19.14 -11.12 -38.82
C ARG A 65 17.84 -10.58 -38.25
N ASP A 66 16.75 -11.26 -38.60
CA ASP A 66 15.43 -10.99 -38.04
C ASP A 66 15.26 -11.68 -36.69
N CYS A 67 14.24 -11.28 -35.92
CA CYS A 67 14.03 -11.77 -34.56
C CYS A 67 13.65 -13.25 -34.47
N ASP A 68 13.16 -13.82 -35.58
CA ASP A 68 12.77 -15.22 -35.68
C ASP A 68 13.92 -16.11 -36.21
N ASP A 69 15.09 -15.53 -36.52
CA ASP A 69 16.25 -16.29 -36.98
C ASP A 69 16.84 -17.11 -35.81
N PRO A 70 16.95 -18.45 -35.91
CA PRO A 70 17.51 -19.29 -34.85
C PRO A 70 18.99 -18.97 -34.52
N LEU A 71 19.67 -18.27 -35.42
CA LEU A 71 21.05 -17.80 -35.25
C LEU A 71 21.11 -16.33 -34.83
N LEU A 72 20.01 -15.69 -34.42
CA LEU A 72 19.99 -14.30 -33.93
C LEU A 72 21.10 -14.04 -32.90
N PHE A 73 21.37 -15.02 -32.04
CA PHE A 73 22.36 -14.90 -30.98
C PHE A 73 23.75 -15.48 -31.32
N ASP A 74 23.96 -15.91 -32.56
CA ASP A 74 25.25 -16.38 -33.04
C ASP A 74 26.28 -15.24 -33.13
N ASN A 75 27.56 -15.56 -32.94
CA ASN A 75 28.67 -14.59 -33.01
C ASN A 75 28.86 -13.93 -34.39
N SER A 76 28.16 -14.38 -35.43
CA SER A 76 28.10 -13.71 -36.74
C SER A 76 27.09 -12.56 -36.82
N THR A 77 26.16 -12.45 -35.86
CA THR A 77 25.04 -11.50 -35.92
C THR A 77 25.45 -10.10 -35.53
N ARG A 78 24.86 -9.09 -36.20
CA ARG A 78 25.00 -7.67 -35.84
C ARG A 78 24.48 -7.40 -34.44
N ARG A 79 25.22 -6.66 -33.62
CA ARG A 79 24.78 -6.22 -32.27
C ARG A 79 23.47 -5.43 -32.34
N MET A 80 23.31 -4.60 -33.37
CA MET A 80 22.07 -3.87 -33.66
C MET A 80 20.86 -4.80 -33.83
N ALA A 81 21.00 -5.92 -34.54
CA ALA A 81 19.90 -6.86 -34.76
C ALA A 81 19.43 -7.47 -33.43
N VAL A 82 20.38 -7.91 -32.60
CA VAL A 82 20.08 -8.44 -31.26
C VAL A 82 19.39 -7.38 -30.39
N MET A 83 19.94 -6.17 -30.34
CA MET A 83 19.37 -5.07 -29.55
C MET A 83 17.93 -4.77 -29.98
N LYS A 84 17.63 -4.69 -31.29
CA LYS A 84 16.27 -4.46 -31.79
C LYS A 84 15.29 -5.52 -31.31
N CYS A 85 15.65 -6.79 -31.46
CA CYS A 85 14.78 -7.90 -31.10
C CYS A 85 14.52 -7.98 -29.60
N LEU A 86 15.55 -7.75 -28.80
CA LEU A 86 15.43 -7.72 -27.36
C LEU A 86 14.59 -6.53 -26.87
N ALA A 87 14.82 -5.34 -27.42
CA ALA A 87 14.03 -4.16 -27.10
C ALA A 87 12.54 -4.36 -27.45
N LYS A 88 12.23 -4.99 -28.59
CA LYS A 88 10.86 -5.32 -28.99
C LYS A 88 10.21 -6.33 -28.04
N ASN A 89 10.88 -7.45 -27.76
CA ASN A 89 10.38 -8.48 -26.86
C ASN A 89 10.11 -7.91 -25.46
N PHE A 90 11.06 -7.14 -24.92
CA PHE A 90 10.86 -6.50 -23.62
C PHE A 90 9.73 -5.47 -23.63
N THR A 91 9.65 -4.63 -24.67
CA THR A 91 8.54 -3.67 -24.81
C THR A 91 7.19 -4.38 -24.81
N GLU A 92 7.07 -5.50 -25.51
CA GLU A 92 5.87 -6.32 -25.50
C GLU A 92 5.52 -6.85 -24.11
N LYS A 93 6.48 -7.41 -23.38
CA LYS A 93 6.25 -7.93 -22.02
C LYS A 93 5.91 -6.82 -21.02
N VAL A 94 6.48 -5.62 -21.15
CA VAL A 94 6.13 -4.49 -20.27
C VAL A 94 4.72 -3.98 -20.56
N LEU A 95 4.35 -3.88 -21.84
CA LEU A 95 3.05 -3.39 -22.28
C LEU A 95 1.92 -4.44 -22.16
N SER A 96 2.23 -5.72 -21.94
CA SER A 96 1.20 -6.72 -21.60
C SER A 96 0.60 -6.46 -20.22
N ILE A 97 1.23 -5.62 -19.39
CA ILE A 97 0.68 -5.13 -18.13
C ILE A 97 0.01 -3.77 -18.39
N SER A 98 -1.32 -3.75 -18.35
CA SER A 98 -2.12 -2.55 -18.62
C SER A 98 -1.71 -1.39 -17.70
N GLY A 99 -1.57 -0.18 -18.24
CA GLY A 99 -1.21 1.01 -17.48
C GLY A 99 0.30 1.34 -17.44
N ASN A 100 1.17 0.40 -17.84
CA ASN A 100 2.57 0.69 -18.10
C ASN A 100 2.74 1.49 -19.41
N LYS A 101 3.81 2.29 -19.48
CA LYS A 101 4.20 2.99 -20.71
C LYS A 101 5.67 2.76 -21.01
N VAL A 102 6.01 2.75 -22.29
CA VAL A 102 7.38 2.60 -22.75
C VAL A 102 7.74 3.78 -23.67
N SER A 103 8.95 4.28 -23.53
CA SER A 103 9.59 5.24 -24.44
C SER A 103 10.86 4.61 -25.01
N VAL A 104 11.20 4.98 -26.24
CA VAL A 104 12.43 4.56 -26.90
C VAL A 104 13.23 5.80 -27.26
N VAL A 105 14.51 5.82 -26.88
CA VAL A 105 15.48 6.88 -27.16
C VAL A 105 16.70 6.26 -27.82
N GLY A 106 16.87 6.47 -29.12
CA GLY A 106 18.09 6.10 -29.84
C GLY A 106 19.18 7.16 -29.69
N PHE A 107 20.44 6.77 -29.54
CA PHE A 107 21.57 7.70 -29.48
C PHE A 107 22.79 7.25 -30.29
N ASP A 108 23.51 8.22 -30.83
CA ASP A 108 24.81 8.11 -31.52
C ASP A 108 25.69 9.30 -31.11
N ASP A 109 26.11 10.17 -32.04
CA ASP A 109 26.63 11.51 -31.78
C ASP A 109 25.62 12.44 -31.08
N ASN A 110 24.31 12.16 -31.16
CA ASN A 110 23.28 12.93 -30.46
C ASN A 110 22.05 12.07 -30.13
N SER A 111 21.00 12.70 -29.58
CA SER A 111 19.72 12.05 -29.23
C SER A 111 18.51 12.94 -29.56
N GLY A 112 18.43 13.40 -30.82
CA GLY A 112 17.36 14.30 -31.27
C GLY A 112 15.95 13.68 -31.25
N GLU A 113 14.93 14.53 -31.46
CA GLU A 113 13.51 14.14 -31.47
C GLU A 113 13.22 13.06 -32.54
N SER A 114 13.87 13.16 -33.70
CA SER A 114 13.76 12.16 -34.77
C SER A 114 14.28 10.78 -34.38
N LYS A 115 14.94 10.62 -33.23
CA LYS A 115 15.46 9.35 -32.67
C LYS A 115 14.67 8.89 -31.44
N THR A 116 13.64 9.62 -31.03
CA THR A 116 12.87 9.35 -29.81
C THR A 116 11.41 9.05 -30.13
N VAL A 117 10.79 8.18 -29.34
CA VAL A 117 9.34 8.05 -29.20
C VAL A 117 8.99 8.34 -27.75
N ASP A 118 8.08 9.28 -27.54
CA ASP A 118 7.62 9.63 -26.19
C ASP A 118 6.90 8.47 -25.50
N LEU A 119 6.82 8.51 -24.17
CA LEU A 119 6.14 7.48 -23.36
C LEU A 119 4.73 7.19 -23.91
N THR A 120 4.52 5.95 -24.32
CA THR A 120 3.28 5.49 -24.93
C THR A 120 3.03 4.02 -24.62
N ASP A 121 1.78 3.60 -24.73
CA ASP A 121 1.32 2.20 -24.75
C ASP A 121 1.13 1.68 -26.19
N ASN A 122 1.39 2.51 -27.21
CA ASN A 122 1.28 2.13 -28.61
C ASN A 122 2.47 1.27 -29.04
N LYS A 123 2.28 -0.05 -28.93
CA LYS A 123 3.27 -1.08 -29.33
C LYS A 123 3.77 -0.88 -30.77
N THR A 124 2.89 -0.61 -31.73
CA THR A 124 3.26 -0.45 -33.15
C THR A 124 4.22 0.73 -33.33
N LYS A 125 3.92 1.89 -32.74
CA LYS A 125 4.79 3.08 -32.83
C LYS A 125 6.19 2.83 -32.28
N LEU A 126 6.29 2.09 -31.18
CA LEU A 126 7.58 1.72 -30.57
C LEU A 126 8.33 0.71 -31.44
N PHE A 127 7.64 -0.29 -31.97
CA PHE A 127 8.22 -1.34 -32.81
C PHE A 127 8.75 -0.78 -34.13
N ASP A 128 7.98 0.08 -34.78
CA ASP A 128 8.39 0.79 -36.00
C ASP A 128 9.62 1.64 -35.72
N LYS A 129 9.69 2.28 -34.55
CA LYS A 129 10.85 3.10 -34.20
C LYS A 129 12.12 2.28 -34.04
N ILE A 130 12.04 1.19 -33.27
CA ILE A 130 13.16 0.28 -33.01
C ILE A 130 13.64 -0.34 -34.32
N GLU A 131 12.72 -0.76 -35.19
CA GLU A 131 13.06 -1.39 -36.47
C GLU A 131 13.82 -0.45 -37.41
N ASN A 132 13.49 0.84 -37.39
CA ASN A 132 14.15 1.84 -38.25
C ASN A 132 15.49 2.36 -37.70
N PHE A 133 16.03 1.78 -36.63
CA PHE A 133 17.37 2.15 -36.17
C PHE A 133 18.47 1.62 -37.08
N GLU A 134 19.36 2.52 -37.47
CA GLU A 134 20.56 2.23 -38.23
C GLU A 134 21.79 2.63 -37.41
N ALA A 135 22.80 1.76 -37.45
CA ALA A 135 24.06 1.99 -36.78
C ALA A 135 24.85 3.09 -37.52
N GLY A 136 25.41 4.04 -36.79
CA GLY A 136 26.22 5.10 -37.36
C GLY A 136 26.64 6.13 -36.32
N GLY A 137 27.61 6.98 -36.67
CA GLY A 137 28.06 8.05 -35.79
C GLY A 137 28.90 7.56 -34.60
N THR A 138 29.09 8.46 -33.63
CA THR A 138 29.85 8.24 -32.40
C THR A 138 28.95 7.69 -31.27
N THR A 139 29.46 7.54 -30.06
CA THR A 139 28.74 6.98 -28.91
C THR A 139 28.60 8.05 -27.81
N CYS A 140 27.44 8.73 -27.76
CA CYS A 140 27.07 9.72 -26.75
C CYS A 140 26.03 9.16 -25.76
N ILE A 141 26.45 8.32 -24.82
CA ILE A 141 25.54 7.70 -23.84
C ILE A 141 24.80 8.76 -23.01
N CYS A 142 25.50 9.81 -22.58
CA CYS A 142 24.89 10.87 -21.78
C CYS A 142 23.83 11.67 -22.56
N CYS A 143 23.97 11.80 -23.90
CA CYS A 143 22.93 12.36 -24.74
C CYS A 143 21.65 11.52 -24.60
N GLY A 144 21.75 10.20 -24.78
CA GLY A 144 20.64 9.27 -24.62
C GLY A 144 20.00 9.33 -23.23
N ILE A 145 20.79 9.36 -22.16
CA ILE A 145 20.28 9.48 -20.78
C ILE A 145 19.56 10.82 -20.58
N ASN A 146 20.16 11.93 -20.98
CA ASN A 146 19.55 13.24 -20.82
C ASN A 146 18.24 13.35 -21.59
N ARG A 147 18.20 12.84 -22.82
CA ARG A 147 16.97 12.78 -23.61
C ARG A 147 15.93 11.87 -22.97
N GLY A 148 16.33 10.73 -22.42
CA GLY A 148 15.45 9.84 -21.67
C GLY A 148 14.84 10.52 -20.44
N SER A 149 15.61 11.36 -19.74
CA SER A 149 15.12 12.10 -18.58
C SER A 149 13.98 13.07 -18.91
N PHE A 150 13.96 13.63 -20.13
CA PHE A 150 12.86 14.48 -20.58
C PHE A 150 11.55 13.71 -20.69
N GLN A 151 11.61 12.40 -20.92
CA GLN A 151 10.42 11.56 -20.91
C GLN A 151 9.81 11.47 -19.51
N PHE A 152 10.64 11.39 -18.48
CA PHE A 152 10.14 11.45 -17.11
C PHE A 152 9.64 12.83 -16.71
N ARG A 153 10.30 13.90 -17.18
CA ARG A 153 9.87 15.28 -16.92
C ARG A 153 8.52 15.60 -17.56
N ASP A 154 8.41 15.32 -18.85
CA ASP A 154 7.33 15.85 -19.70
C ASP A 154 6.16 14.87 -19.79
N ASN A 155 6.41 13.57 -19.67
CA ASN A 155 5.45 12.53 -20.00
C ASN A 155 5.17 11.51 -18.86
N SER A 156 5.82 11.64 -17.69
CA SER A 156 5.63 10.77 -16.52
C SER A 156 5.12 11.56 -15.29
N PRO A 157 3.80 11.55 -15.00
CA PRO A 157 3.26 12.26 -13.84
C PRO A 157 3.83 11.78 -12.51
N GLN A 158 3.70 12.60 -11.47
CA GLN A 158 4.16 12.26 -10.12
C GLN A 158 3.46 10.99 -9.60
N GLY A 159 4.18 10.17 -8.84
CA GLY A 159 3.65 8.93 -8.24
C GLY A 159 3.79 7.68 -9.12
N ARG A 160 4.35 7.78 -10.33
CA ARG A 160 4.69 6.63 -11.17
C ARG A 160 6.07 6.09 -10.87
N ASN A 161 6.23 4.77 -10.99
CA ASN A 161 7.55 4.14 -10.92
C ASN A 161 8.29 4.44 -12.24
N ARG A 162 9.57 4.79 -12.16
CA ARG A 162 10.36 5.22 -13.31
C ARG A 162 11.59 4.35 -13.46
N ILE A 163 11.77 3.78 -14.64
CA ILE A 163 12.89 2.88 -14.93
C ILE A 163 13.55 3.29 -16.24
N ALA A 164 14.85 3.49 -16.21
CA ALA A 164 15.67 3.70 -17.40
C ALA A 164 16.52 2.46 -17.65
N ILE A 165 16.59 2.01 -18.91
CA ILE A 165 17.44 0.88 -19.30
C ILE A 165 18.36 1.33 -20.42
N VAL A 166 19.66 1.36 -20.14
CA VAL A 166 20.70 1.77 -21.09
C VAL A 166 21.30 0.55 -21.77
N PHE A 167 21.18 0.47 -23.09
CA PHE A 167 21.83 -0.53 -23.93
C PHE A 167 22.99 0.11 -24.67
N THR A 168 24.19 -0.44 -24.52
CA THR A 168 25.41 0.08 -25.17
C THR A 168 26.39 -1.05 -25.43
N ASP A 169 27.18 -0.95 -26.50
CA ASP A 169 28.22 -1.90 -26.85
C ASP A 169 29.65 -1.37 -26.68
N GLY A 170 29.78 -0.15 -26.14
CA GLY A 170 31.06 0.54 -26.20
C GLY A 170 31.29 1.61 -25.13
N ILE A 171 32.51 2.15 -25.21
CA ILE A 171 32.96 3.30 -24.42
C ILE A 171 32.36 4.55 -25.07
N PRO A 172 31.69 5.42 -24.30
CA PRO A 172 31.28 6.72 -24.82
C PRO A 172 32.53 7.50 -25.25
N ASN A 173 32.49 8.03 -26.47
CA ASN A 173 33.57 8.84 -27.06
C ASN A 173 33.09 10.25 -27.41
N HIS A 174 31.87 10.59 -27.00
CA HIS A 174 31.27 11.91 -27.14
C HIS A 174 30.70 12.38 -25.80
N VAL A 175 31.00 13.63 -25.43
CA VAL A 175 30.49 14.30 -24.23
C VAL A 175 29.28 15.12 -24.64
N CYS A 176 28.18 15.06 -23.90
CA CYS A 176 27.01 15.88 -24.22
C CYS A 176 27.33 17.34 -23.91
N GLN A 177 27.08 18.21 -24.89
CA GLN A 177 27.20 19.64 -24.70
C GLN A 177 25.92 20.20 -24.03
N PRO A 178 26.04 21.29 -23.25
CA PRO A 178 24.90 22.10 -22.85
C PRO A 178 24.23 22.72 -24.08
N ASP A 179 23.33 22.00 -24.75
CA ASP A 179 22.48 22.62 -25.77
C ASP A 179 21.19 23.16 -25.13
N ASP A 180 21.09 24.50 -25.10
CA ASP A 180 19.95 25.46 -25.08
C ASP A 180 18.56 25.13 -24.44
N LYS A 181 18.34 23.98 -23.82
CA LYS A 181 17.15 23.73 -22.98
C LYS A 181 17.59 23.59 -21.51
N PRO A 182 16.78 24.05 -20.54
CA PRO A 182 17.19 24.12 -19.14
C PRO A 182 17.26 22.72 -18.53
N LEU A 183 18.36 22.02 -18.80
CA LEU A 183 18.88 20.99 -17.91
C LEU A 183 19.49 21.71 -16.68
N PRO A 184 19.56 21.07 -15.50
CA PRO A 184 20.57 21.48 -14.53
C PRO A 184 21.94 21.51 -15.25
N PRO A 185 22.79 22.52 -14.98
CA PRO A 185 23.97 22.78 -15.80
C PRO A 185 24.80 21.50 -15.93
N PRO A 186 25.15 21.05 -17.16
CA PRO A 186 26.02 19.89 -17.31
C PRO A 186 27.34 20.18 -16.63
N CYS A 187 28.07 19.12 -16.27
CA CYS A 187 29.39 19.29 -15.68
C CYS A 187 30.23 20.20 -16.60
N PRO A 188 30.81 21.30 -16.10
CA PRO A 188 31.54 22.25 -16.93
C PRO A 188 32.69 21.52 -17.67
N PRO A 189 32.98 21.89 -18.93
CA PRO A 189 34.03 21.24 -19.71
C PRO A 189 35.36 21.30 -18.94
N PRO A 190 36.17 20.23 -18.99
CA PRO A 190 37.43 20.19 -18.26
C PRO A 190 38.37 21.27 -18.80
N ASP A 191 38.68 22.27 -17.97
CA ASP A 191 39.86 23.10 -18.13
C ASP A 191 41.08 22.16 -18.02
N GLU A 192 41.93 22.09 -19.05
CA GLU A 192 43.05 21.14 -19.19
C GLU A 192 44.04 21.18 -18.01
N SER A 193 43.93 22.18 -17.12
CA SER A 193 44.75 22.36 -15.93
C SER A 193 44.06 22.05 -14.60
N LYS A 194 42.74 21.79 -14.57
CA LYS A 194 41.97 21.54 -13.34
C LYS A 194 41.15 20.26 -13.43
N SER A 195 41.54 19.31 -12.60
CA SER A 195 40.89 18.03 -12.35
C SER A 195 39.36 18.11 -12.36
N LEU A 196 38.73 17.21 -13.14
CA LEU A 196 37.57 16.35 -12.84
C LEU A 196 36.45 17.00 -12.05
N CYS A 197 35.19 16.87 -12.52
CA CYS A 197 33.97 17.11 -11.73
C CYS A 197 34.24 16.79 -10.26
N LYS A 198 34.58 17.79 -9.44
CA LYS A 198 34.85 17.52 -8.03
C LYS A 198 33.48 17.23 -7.46
N PHE A 199 33.24 15.95 -7.19
CA PHE A 199 32.11 15.35 -6.49
C PHE A 199 31.95 15.94 -5.07
N THR A 200 31.98 17.27 -4.89
CA THR A 200 31.97 17.91 -3.56
C THR A 200 30.59 17.89 -2.92
N ALA A 201 29.53 17.64 -3.69
CA ALA A 201 28.17 17.47 -3.17
C ALA A 201 27.76 15.99 -3.02
N PHE A 202 28.61 15.03 -3.43
CA PHE A 202 28.24 13.62 -3.43
C PHE A 202 29.36 12.73 -2.87
N SER A 203 29.10 12.14 -1.70
CA SER A 203 29.92 11.07 -1.13
C SER A 203 29.57 9.71 -1.78
N LEU A 204 29.52 9.65 -3.11
CA LEU A 204 29.59 8.36 -3.81
C LEU A 204 31.07 8.04 -3.96
N THR A 205 31.52 7.00 -3.26
CA THR A 205 32.74 6.27 -3.59
C THR A 205 32.53 5.60 -4.95
N VAL A 206 32.66 6.37 -6.03
CA VAL A 206 32.82 5.78 -7.37
C VAL A 206 34.20 5.12 -7.38
N PRO A 207 34.32 3.81 -7.68
CA PRO A 207 35.62 3.15 -7.80
C PRO A 207 36.44 3.89 -8.85
N THR A 208 37.55 4.52 -8.47
CA THR A 208 38.36 5.24 -9.44
C THR A 208 39.13 4.25 -10.31
N CYS A 209 39.00 4.35 -11.63
CA CYS A 209 39.93 3.63 -12.51
C CYS A 209 41.36 4.13 -12.26
N PRO A 210 42.37 3.24 -12.13
CA PRO A 210 43.74 3.65 -11.83
C PRO A 210 44.27 4.63 -12.88
N LYS A 211 44.74 5.81 -12.44
CA LYS A 211 45.39 6.79 -13.32
C LYS A 211 46.64 6.17 -13.92
N GLY A 212 46.63 5.88 -15.22
CA GLY A 212 47.85 5.55 -15.95
C GLY A 212 48.62 6.78 -16.43
N THR A 213 49.82 6.57 -16.98
CA THR A 213 50.72 7.60 -17.53
C THR A 213 50.38 7.96 -19.00
N LYS A 214 50.38 9.27 -19.31
CA LYS A 214 49.89 9.93 -20.56
C LYS A 214 50.64 9.56 -21.87
N THR A 215 50.52 8.34 -22.42
CA THR A 215 51.22 8.00 -23.69
C THR A 215 50.48 7.10 -24.70
N GLY A 216 49.16 7.18 -24.84
CA GLY A 216 48.43 6.37 -25.85
C GLY A 216 47.20 7.05 -26.47
N ASN A 217 46.99 6.83 -27.76
CA ASN A 217 45.78 7.23 -28.50
C ASN A 217 44.57 6.43 -27.98
N ALA A 218 43.57 7.15 -27.46
CA ALA A 218 42.43 6.64 -26.70
C ALA A 218 41.35 5.94 -27.55
N HIS A 219 41.72 4.98 -28.40
CA HIS A 219 40.77 4.14 -29.15
C HIS A 219 40.87 2.64 -28.83
N SER A 220 41.82 2.24 -27.99
CA SER A 220 42.04 0.83 -27.64
C SER A 220 41.32 0.46 -26.36
N CYS A 221 40.58 -0.64 -26.42
CA CYS A 221 40.19 -1.42 -25.25
C CYS A 221 41.48 -1.98 -24.61
N GLU A 222 42.17 -1.19 -23.79
CA GLU A 222 43.32 -1.66 -23.04
C GLU A 222 42.85 -2.47 -21.82
N PRO A 223 43.57 -3.55 -21.45
CA PRO A 223 43.21 -4.42 -20.33
C PRO A 223 43.31 -3.73 -18.96
N GLU A 224 44.06 -2.63 -18.87
CA GLU A 224 44.05 -1.73 -17.72
C GLU A 224 43.01 -0.64 -18.00
N CYS A 225 42.05 -0.40 -17.10
CA CYS A 225 41.06 0.68 -17.24
C CYS A 225 41.74 2.07 -17.25
N LYS A 226 42.37 2.42 -18.36
CA LYS A 226 43.12 3.65 -18.57
C LYS A 226 42.27 4.57 -19.42
N LEU A 227 41.40 5.32 -18.75
CA LEU A 227 40.60 6.36 -19.39
C LEU A 227 41.47 7.62 -19.54
N TYR A 228 41.81 7.98 -20.79
CA TYR A 228 42.51 9.22 -21.12
C TYR A 228 41.66 10.14 -22.00
N GLY A 229 41.86 11.46 -21.85
CA GLY A 229 41.32 12.47 -22.77
C GLY A 229 39.80 12.51 -22.84
N LYS A 230 39.26 12.74 -24.04
CA LYS A 230 37.82 12.96 -24.30
C LYS A 230 36.92 11.80 -23.86
N ASN A 231 37.41 10.56 -23.91
CA ASN A 231 36.61 9.38 -23.55
C ASN A 231 36.44 9.23 -22.03
N GLY A 232 37.44 9.65 -21.24
CA GLY A 232 37.29 9.67 -19.77
C GLY A 232 36.20 10.65 -19.34
N ALA A 233 36.21 11.86 -19.92
CA ALA A 233 35.16 12.85 -19.68
C ALA A 233 33.78 12.34 -20.12
N ALA A 234 33.70 11.63 -21.26
CA ALA A 234 32.44 11.09 -21.76
C ALA A 234 31.87 9.98 -20.86
N VAL A 235 32.73 9.11 -20.30
CA VAL A 235 32.33 8.08 -19.32
C VAL A 235 31.79 8.74 -18.05
N GLU A 236 32.53 9.70 -17.48
CA GLU A 236 32.11 10.39 -16.26
C GLU A 236 30.78 11.14 -16.45
N ASN A 237 30.58 11.73 -17.62
CA ASN A 237 29.37 12.47 -17.93
C ASN A 237 28.15 11.55 -18.10
N ALA A 238 28.34 10.34 -18.64
CA ALA A 238 27.30 9.31 -18.67
C ALA A 238 26.93 8.83 -17.25
N ILE A 239 27.94 8.56 -16.40
CA ILE A 239 27.74 8.18 -14.99
C ILE A 239 26.99 9.29 -14.23
N TRP A 240 27.40 10.55 -14.40
CA TRP A 240 26.73 11.69 -13.79
C TRP A 240 25.26 11.80 -14.22
N SER A 241 24.99 11.61 -15.51
CA SER A 241 23.61 11.66 -16.04
C SER A 241 22.74 10.54 -15.45
N ALA A 242 23.30 9.33 -15.27
CA ALA A 242 22.59 8.23 -14.63
C ALA A 242 22.30 8.49 -13.13
N GLY A 243 23.29 8.99 -12.38
CA GLY A 243 23.15 9.18 -10.93
C GLY A 243 22.39 10.45 -10.55
N TYR A 244 22.75 11.59 -11.13
CA TYR A 244 22.17 12.87 -10.75
C TYR A 244 20.86 13.16 -11.47
N ILE A 245 20.85 13.04 -12.80
CA ILE A 245 19.65 13.37 -13.58
C ILE A 245 18.60 12.27 -13.39
N MET A 246 18.90 11.02 -13.72
CA MET A 246 17.86 9.97 -13.65
C MET A 246 17.46 9.66 -12.20
N ASN A 247 18.43 9.27 -11.36
CA ASN A 247 18.10 8.78 -10.03
C ASN A 247 17.74 9.91 -9.06
N GLN A 248 18.57 10.93 -8.85
CA GLN A 248 18.26 11.96 -7.84
C GLN A 248 17.16 12.94 -8.25
N THR A 249 17.13 13.37 -9.52
CA THR A 249 16.17 14.38 -9.97
C THR A 249 14.81 13.77 -10.26
N TYR A 250 14.79 12.59 -10.91
CA TYR A 250 13.55 11.95 -11.35
C TYR A 250 13.16 10.70 -10.57
N ASN A 251 13.93 10.30 -9.55
CA ASN A 251 13.70 9.08 -8.78
C ASN A 251 13.55 7.83 -9.67
N ALA A 252 14.36 7.77 -10.75
CA ALA A 252 14.34 6.66 -11.70
C ALA A 252 15.45 5.66 -11.40
N THR A 253 15.11 4.37 -11.42
CA THR A 253 16.10 3.28 -11.33
C THR A 253 16.76 3.08 -12.68
N VAL A 254 18.09 3.07 -12.74
CA VAL A 254 18.85 2.86 -13.99
C VAL A 254 19.43 1.46 -14.04
N TYR A 255 18.99 0.66 -15.00
CA TYR A 255 19.65 -0.59 -15.40
C TYR A 255 20.55 -0.32 -16.60
N SER A 256 21.68 -1.02 -16.67
CA SER A 256 22.62 -0.88 -17.79
C SER A 256 23.00 -2.24 -18.33
N ILE A 257 22.90 -2.41 -19.64
CA ILE A 257 23.15 -3.67 -20.32
C ILE A 257 24.25 -3.45 -21.37
N GLY A 258 25.38 -4.11 -21.15
CA GLY A 258 26.56 -4.07 -21.99
C GLY A 258 26.59 -5.19 -23.03
N LEU A 259 26.68 -4.84 -24.31
CA LEU A 259 26.79 -5.76 -25.44
C LEU A 259 28.25 -6.10 -25.74
N ALA A 260 28.62 -7.38 -25.58
CA ALA A 260 29.92 -7.92 -26.00
C ALA A 260 31.13 -7.14 -25.45
N LEU A 261 31.09 -6.81 -24.14
CA LEU A 261 32.11 -6.00 -23.47
C LEU A 261 33.34 -6.79 -22.98
N SER A 262 33.50 -8.08 -23.34
CA SER A 262 34.52 -8.99 -22.77
C SER A 262 35.93 -8.43 -22.80
N ASP A 263 36.25 -7.67 -23.84
CA ASP A 263 37.61 -7.22 -24.10
C ASP A 263 37.81 -5.75 -23.70
N CYS A 264 36.82 -5.10 -23.08
CA CYS A 264 36.82 -3.66 -22.81
C CYS A 264 36.53 -3.30 -21.35
N ALA A 265 37.61 -3.22 -20.54
CA ALA A 265 37.52 -2.84 -19.13
C ALA A 265 36.86 -1.47 -18.91
N ALA A 266 37.14 -0.51 -19.78
CA ALA A 266 36.57 0.84 -19.71
C ALA A 266 35.05 0.88 -20.00
N ALA A 267 34.57 0.12 -20.99
CA ALA A 267 33.13 0.06 -21.28
C ALA A 267 32.39 -0.68 -20.17
N LYS A 268 32.97 -1.79 -19.67
CA LYS A 268 32.44 -2.52 -18.51
C LYS A 268 32.31 -1.62 -17.29
N TYR A 269 33.36 -0.86 -16.97
CA TYR A 269 33.34 0.12 -15.89
C TYR A 269 32.23 1.17 -16.07
N ALA A 270 32.03 1.71 -17.27
CA ALA A 270 30.98 2.69 -17.53
C ALA A 270 29.59 2.11 -17.28
N VAL A 271 29.29 0.91 -17.83
CA VAL A 271 28.00 0.22 -17.66
C VAL A 271 27.73 -0.13 -16.19
N GLU A 272 28.73 -0.66 -15.48
CA GLU A 272 28.61 -0.99 -14.05
C GLU A 272 28.40 0.26 -13.20
N SER A 273 29.17 1.32 -13.46
CA SER A 273 29.09 2.55 -12.69
C SER A 273 27.76 3.27 -12.89
N MET A 274 27.23 3.33 -14.12
CA MET A 274 25.93 3.95 -14.41
C MET A 274 24.79 3.28 -13.64
N ALA A 275 24.73 1.95 -13.66
CA ALA A 275 23.70 1.22 -12.94
C ALA A 275 23.83 1.40 -11.41
N ASN A 276 25.07 1.33 -10.90
CA ASN A 276 25.33 1.47 -9.46
C ASN A 276 24.91 2.85 -8.93
N VAL A 277 25.34 3.94 -9.58
CA VAL A 277 24.93 5.29 -9.16
C VAL A 277 23.45 5.58 -9.45
N GLY A 278 22.86 4.86 -10.39
CA GLY A 278 21.45 4.93 -10.74
C GLY A 278 20.52 4.05 -9.90
N GLY A 279 21.05 3.37 -8.87
CA GLY A 279 20.28 2.52 -7.95
C GLY A 279 19.77 1.21 -8.55
N GLY A 280 20.29 0.80 -9.70
CA GLY A 280 19.90 -0.43 -10.40
C GLY A 280 21.04 -1.44 -10.50
N LYS A 281 20.94 -2.32 -11.49
CA LYS A 281 21.90 -3.42 -11.73
C LYS A 281 22.46 -3.37 -13.15
N SER A 282 23.74 -3.69 -13.28
CA SER A 282 24.39 -3.86 -14.57
C SER A 282 24.38 -5.32 -15.02
N PHE A 283 24.32 -5.52 -16.32
CA PHE A 283 24.44 -6.82 -16.96
C PHE A 283 25.49 -6.69 -18.06
N SER A 284 26.50 -7.56 -18.03
CA SER A 284 27.45 -7.69 -19.13
C SER A 284 27.11 -8.98 -19.84
N VAL A 285 26.65 -8.86 -21.09
CA VAL A 285 26.26 -10.03 -21.85
C VAL A 285 27.33 -10.33 -22.88
N LEU A 286 27.99 -11.46 -22.66
CA LEU A 286 29.06 -11.95 -23.53
C LEU A 286 28.50 -12.91 -24.59
N ASP A 287 27.49 -13.68 -24.21
CA ASP A 287 26.92 -14.76 -25.02
C ASP A 287 25.39 -14.63 -25.14
N GLY A 288 24.86 -15.15 -26.25
CA GLY A 288 23.44 -15.12 -26.64
C GLY A 288 22.37 -15.43 -25.61
N TYR A 289 22.68 -16.21 -24.57
CA TYR A 289 21.68 -16.71 -23.62
C TYR A 289 21.53 -15.85 -22.36
N GLN A 290 22.55 -15.07 -21.97
CA GLN A 290 22.49 -14.25 -20.76
C GLN A 290 21.63 -12.98 -20.94
N TRP A 291 21.17 -12.71 -22.18
CA TRP A 291 20.26 -11.62 -22.50
C TRP A 291 18.88 -11.83 -21.88
N ALA A 292 18.32 -13.04 -22.01
CA ALA A 292 17.00 -13.37 -21.50
C ALA A 292 16.95 -13.16 -19.97
N ASP A 293 17.97 -13.62 -19.26
CA ASP A 293 18.08 -13.51 -17.80
C ASP A 293 18.07 -12.05 -17.32
N ALA A 294 18.78 -11.15 -18.02
CA ALA A 294 18.82 -9.74 -17.68
C ALA A 294 17.44 -9.08 -17.81
N PHE A 295 16.74 -9.39 -18.91
CA PHE A 295 15.41 -8.84 -19.16
C PHE A 295 14.33 -9.44 -18.28
N ASP A 296 14.38 -10.75 -18.03
CA ASP A 296 13.43 -11.41 -17.14
C ASP A 296 13.61 -10.90 -15.70
N PHE A 297 14.85 -10.68 -15.24
CA PHE A 297 15.10 -10.01 -13.96
C PHE A 297 14.46 -8.62 -13.89
N ILE A 298 14.70 -7.76 -14.89
CA ILE A 298 14.14 -6.40 -14.89
C ILE A 298 12.61 -6.44 -14.98
N LEU A 299 12.04 -7.39 -15.73
CA LEU A 299 10.61 -7.58 -15.86
C LEU A 299 9.99 -8.02 -14.52
N GLU A 300 10.62 -8.93 -13.79
CA GLU A 300 10.17 -9.32 -12.45
C GLU A 300 10.15 -8.12 -11.48
N GLU A 301 11.16 -7.24 -11.56
CA GLU A 301 11.17 -6.00 -10.78
C GLU A 301 10.01 -5.08 -11.18
N ILE A 302 9.69 -4.97 -12.48
CA ILE A 302 8.52 -4.22 -12.96
C ILE A 302 7.20 -4.84 -12.45
N ILE A 303 7.10 -6.17 -12.44
CA ILE A 303 5.91 -6.87 -11.97
C ILE A 303 5.68 -6.66 -10.47
N LYS A 304 6.74 -6.67 -9.65
CA LYS A 304 6.64 -6.37 -8.21
C LYS A 304 6.14 -4.94 -7.92
N LEU A 305 6.34 -4.03 -8.87
CA LEU A 305 5.89 -2.64 -8.80
C LEU A 305 4.46 -2.43 -9.32
N ALA A 306 3.83 -3.47 -9.90
CA ALA A 306 2.46 -3.39 -10.37
C ALA A 306 1.45 -3.51 -9.23
N PHE A 307 0.33 -2.79 -9.34
CA PHE A 307 -0.76 -2.84 -8.37
C PHE A 307 -1.71 -3.99 -8.72
N PHE A 308 -2.09 -4.77 -7.71
CA PHE A 308 -3.09 -5.82 -7.82
C PHE A 308 -4.45 -5.25 -7.43
N ASP A 309 -5.26 -4.87 -8.42
CA ASP A 309 -6.67 -4.55 -8.17
C ASP A 309 -7.52 -5.82 -8.32
N GLN A 310 -8.32 -6.09 -7.29
CA GLN A 310 -9.32 -7.16 -7.33
C GLN A 310 -10.52 -6.71 -8.15
N THR A 311 -10.51 -6.99 -9.45
CA THR A 311 -11.71 -6.89 -10.29
C THR A 311 -12.19 -8.30 -10.63
N SER A 312 -13.40 -8.65 -10.23
CA SER A 312 -14.02 -9.91 -10.71
C SER A 312 -14.89 -9.58 -11.92
N ILE A 313 -14.49 -10.05 -13.10
CA ILE A 313 -15.31 -9.96 -14.32
C ILE A 313 -16.02 -11.30 -14.48
N ALA A 314 -17.32 -11.33 -14.18
CA ALA A 314 -18.10 -12.53 -14.35
C ALA A 314 -18.58 -12.64 -15.82
N THR A 315 -17.88 -13.43 -16.63
CA THR A 315 -18.32 -13.80 -17.98
C THR A 315 -18.87 -15.22 -17.99
N GLY A 316 -20.05 -15.43 -18.59
CA GLY A 316 -20.61 -16.77 -18.77
C GLY A 316 -21.40 -17.35 -17.58
N LEU A 317 -21.85 -16.51 -16.63
CA LEU A 317 -22.73 -16.95 -15.55
C LEU A 317 -24.07 -17.46 -16.09
N ASN A 318 -24.17 -18.76 -16.35
CA ASN A 318 -25.45 -19.44 -16.45
C ASN A 318 -26.03 -19.56 -15.03
N LYS A 319 -26.78 -18.54 -14.61
CA LYS A 319 -27.62 -18.49 -13.39
C LYS A 319 -27.16 -19.40 -12.23
N THR A 320 -26.40 -18.86 -11.29
CA THR A 320 -26.38 -19.41 -9.93
C THR A 320 -27.67 -18.97 -9.25
N ILE A 321 -28.63 -19.89 -9.08
CA ILE A 321 -29.87 -19.60 -8.35
C ILE A 321 -29.59 -19.81 -6.87
N LEU A 322 -29.34 -18.72 -6.14
CA LEU A 322 -29.50 -18.72 -4.70
C LEU A 322 -31.00 -18.61 -4.43
N TYR A 323 -31.62 -19.69 -3.97
CA TYR A 323 -33.04 -19.64 -3.64
C TYR A 323 -33.25 -18.76 -2.40
N PRO A 324 -34.38 -18.04 -2.29
CA PRO A 324 -34.66 -17.20 -1.12
C PRO A 324 -34.68 -17.96 0.22
N ASP A 325 -34.80 -19.29 0.18
CA ASP A 325 -34.76 -20.18 1.34
C ASP A 325 -33.36 -20.78 1.61
N SER A 326 -32.38 -20.50 0.76
CA SER A 326 -30.99 -20.93 0.97
C SER A 326 -30.38 -20.16 2.13
N ASN A 327 -30.13 -20.85 3.25
CA ASN A 327 -29.45 -20.29 4.42
C ASN A 327 -28.33 -21.23 4.90
N ILE A 328 -27.36 -20.66 5.59
CA ILE A 328 -26.39 -21.40 6.40
C ILE A 328 -26.87 -21.26 7.84
N LYS A 329 -27.39 -22.36 8.40
CA LYS A 329 -27.83 -22.42 9.80
C LYS A 329 -26.67 -22.89 10.67
N PHE A 330 -26.27 -22.07 11.63
CA PHE A 330 -25.37 -22.47 12.71
C PHE A 330 -26.21 -22.78 13.94
N ASP A 331 -26.21 -24.03 14.40
CA ASP A 331 -26.79 -24.40 15.68
C ASP A 331 -25.68 -24.34 16.74
N TYR A 332 -25.69 -23.31 17.57
CA TYR A 332 -24.76 -23.13 18.67
C TYR A 332 -25.52 -22.86 19.98
N SER A 333 -24.94 -23.29 21.10
CA SER A 333 -25.50 -22.99 22.41
C SER A 333 -25.13 -21.55 22.78
N ASP A 334 -26.13 -20.66 22.84
CA ASP A 334 -25.91 -19.29 23.32
C ASP A 334 -25.30 -19.32 24.72
N SER A 335 -24.18 -18.62 24.90
CA SER A 335 -23.69 -18.28 26.23
C SER A 335 -24.80 -17.50 26.95
N LYS A 336 -25.18 -17.90 28.18
CA LYS A 336 -26.17 -17.17 28.97
C LYS A 336 -25.80 -15.69 28.98
N LEU A 337 -26.68 -14.86 28.42
CA LEU A 337 -26.51 -13.42 28.41
C LEU A 337 -26.37 -12.95 29.87
N PRO A 338 -25.42 -12.05 30.17
CA PRO A 338 -25.38 -11.42 31.48
C PRO A 338 -26.73 -10.75 31.75
N ASN A 339 -27.28 -10.91 32.95
CA ASN A 339 -28.50 -10.20 33.34
C ASN A 339 -28.23 -8.69 33.28
N GLY A 340 -29.05 -7.94 32.55
CA GLY A 340 -28.95 -6.49 32.48
C GLY A 340 -29.40 -5.92 31.15
N THR A 341 -29.26 -4.60 31.03
CA THR A 341 -29.53 -3.85 29.80
C THR A 341 -28.30 -3.92 28.91
N ALA A 342 -28.47 -4.38 27.67
CA ALA A 342 -27.41 -4.43 26.68
C ALA A 342 -27.23 -3.05 26.02
N LEU A 343 -26.00 -2.56 25.99
CA LEU A 343 -25.59 -1.28 25.42
C LEU A 343 -24.58 -1.55 24.32
N SER A 344 -24.85 -1.04 23.12
CA SER A 344 -23.97 -1.21 21.96
C SER A 344 -23.48 0.15 21.48
N TYR A 345 -22.17 0.30 21.29
CA TYR A 345 -21.59 1.52 20.74
C TYR A 345 -20.38 1.21 19.83
N ARG A 346 -19.95 2.21 19.06
CA ARG A 346 -18.86 2.10 18.10
C ARG A 346 -17.83 3.20 18.33
N LEU A 347 -16.56 2.82 18.33
CA LEU A 347 -15.42 3.71 18.46
C LEU A 347 -14.62 3.73 17.15
N ASN A 348 -14.19 4.91 16.73
CA ASN A 348 -13.28 5.06 15.60
C ASN A 348 -11.82 4.89 16.04
N PHE A 349 -10.94 4.61 15.09
CA PHE A 349 -9.51 4.57 15.35
C PHE A 349 -8.95 6.00 15.45
N THR A 350 -8.15 6.26 16.48
CA THR A 350 -7.54 7.58 16.72
C THR A 350 -6.20 7.74 16.00
N SER A 351 -5.56 6.63 15.61
CA SER A 351 -4.33 6.61 14.81
C SER A 351 -4.35 5.48 13.79
N PRO A 352 -3.53 5.56 12.73
CA PRO A 352 -3.44 4.49 11.73
C PRO A 352 -3.18 3.14 12.41
N GLY A 353 -4.12 2.21 12.26
CA GLY A 353 -3.98 0.84 12.73
C GLY A 353 -4.03 0.65 14.25
N SER A 354 -4.36 1.65 15.05
CA SER A 354 -4.60 1.42 16.49
C SER A 354 -5.67 2.31 17.11
N SER A 355 -6.33 1.80 18.15
CA SER A 355 -7.26 2.56 18.99
C SER A 355 -7.28 2.04 20.42
N LYS A 356 -7.64 2.91 21.34
CA LYS A 356 -7.86 2.55 22.75
C LYS A 356 -9.35 2.60 23.07
N PHE A 357 -9.81 1.67 23.89
CA PHE A 357 -11.15 1.66 24.44
C PHE A 357 -11.13 1.24 25.90
N GLU A 358 -12.15 1.66 26.64
CA GLU A 358 -12.25 1.36 28.07
C GLU A 358 -13.53 0.59 28.39
N ILE A 359 -13.40 -0.41 29.26
CA ILE A 359 -14.54 -1.13 29.84
C ILE A 359 -14.70 -0.66 31.28
N PRO A 360 -15.79 0.06 31.63
CA PRO A 360 -15.98 0.48 33.01
C PRO A 360 -16.20 -0.72 33.93
N ASN A 361 -15.85 -0.54 35.20
CA ASN A 361 -16.03 -1.56 36.22
C ASN A 361 -17.51 -1.96 36.36
N GLY A 362 -17.78 -3.26 36.49
CA GLY A 362 -19.12 -3.81 36.70
C GLY A 362 -19.95 -4.01 35.41
N PHE A 363 -19.36 -3.81 34.24
CA PHE A 363 -19.99 -4.16 32.95
C PHE A 363 -19.54 -5.55 32.48
N GLY A 364 -20.51 -6.40 32.11
CA GLY A 364 -20.25 -7.66 31.45
C GLY A 364 -20.09 -7.48 29.94
N ILE A 365 -19.05 -8.04 29.34
CA ILE A 365 -18.85 -7.96 27.88
C ILE A 365 -19.73 -9.01 27.19
N MET A 366 -20.58 -8.56 26.28
CA MET A 366 -21.41 -9.43 25.44
C MET A 366 -20.78 -9.67 24.08
N GLU A 367 -20.23 -8.65 23.44
CA GLU A 367 -19.66 -8.81 22.10
C GLU A 367 -18.61 -7.74 21.87
N ALA A 368 -17.50 -8.12 21.24
CA ALA A 368 -16.47 -7.19 20.85
C ALA A 368 -16.00 -7.56 19.46
N ASN A 369 -16.10 -6.61 18.54
CA ASN A 369 -15.73 -6.79 17.16
C ASN A 369 -14.83 -5.66 16.70
N LEU A 370 -13.84 -6.02 15.91
CA LEU A 370 -13.04 -5.11 15.12
C LEU A 370 -13.54 -5.14 13.67
N ILE A 371 -13.80 -3.97 13.10
CA ILE A 371 -14.17 -3.77 11.71
C ILE A 371 -12.96 -3.18 10.99
N SER A 372 -12.40 -3.94 10.06
CA SER A 372 -11.21 -3.58 9.30
C SER A 372 -11.58 -3.03 7.92
N TYR A 373 -11.06 -1.85 7.59
CA TYR A 373 -11.10 -1.24 6.26
C TYR A 373 -9.70 -1.28 5.65
N SER A 374 -9.37 -2.42 5.07
CA SER A 374 -8.07 -2.76 4.48
C SER A 374 -7.81 -2.13 3.10
N GLY A 375 -8.86 -1.67 2.41
CA GLY A 375 -8.78 -1.08 1.07
C GLY A 375 -8.36 -2.10 0.02
N ALA A 376 -7.27 -1.82 -0.70
CA ALA A 376 -6.70 -2.74 -1.69
C ALA A 376 -5.81 -3.85 -1.09
N LYS A 377 -5.68 -3.89 0.25
CA LYS A 377 -4.84 -4.85 0.99
C LYS A 377 -5.73 -5.85 1.74
N TRP A 378 -5.11 -6.73 2.52
CA TRP A 378 -5.81 -7.67 3.38
C TRP A 378 -5.54 -7.36 4.84
N THR A 379 -6.54 -7.54 5.69
CA THR A 379 -6.39 -7.59 7.14
C THR A 379 -5.49 -8.77 7.45
N LYS A 380 -4.26 -8.46 7.80
CA LYS A 380 -3.21 -9.44 8.01
C LYS A 380 -3.22 -9.94 9.44
N GLU A 381 -3.28 -9.02 10.39
CA GLU A 381 -3.12 -9.35 11.80
C GLU A 381 -3.86 -8.35 12.67
N ALA A 382 -4.46 -8.84 13.75
CA ALA A 382 -5.08 -7.99 14.77
C ALA A 382 -4.65 -8.44 16.17
N ARG A 383 -4.28 -7.46 16.99
CA ARG A 383 -3.77 -7.67 18.35
C ARG A 383 -4.55 -6.86 19.36
N ILE A 384 -4.57 -7.34 20.59
CA ILE A 384 -5.09 -6.64 21.75
C ILE A 384 -4.03 -6.62 22.85
N ASN A 385 -3.85 -5.45 23.46
CA ASN A 385 -2.92 -5.21 24.53
C ASN A 385 -3.62 -4.50 25.69
N ASN A 386 -3.44 -5.00 26.91
CA ASN A 386 -3.88 -4.37 28.15
C ASN A 386 -2.88 -4.68 29.27
N SER A 387 -3.20 -4.34 30.51
CA SER A 387 -2.31 -4.56 31.67
C SER A 387 -1.97 -6.03 31.93
N VAL A 388 -2.71 -6.98 31.36
CA VAL A 388 -2.56 -8.42 31.59
C VAL A 388 -2.09 -9.16 30.34
N PHE A 389 -2.57 -8.75 29.17
CA PHE A 389 -2.36 -9.48 27.91
C PHE A 389 -1.69 -8.61 26.85
N ASP A 390 -0.84 -9.25 26.05
CA ASP A 390 -0.39 -8.77 24.74
C ASP A 390 -0.56 -9.93 23.76
N ALA A 391 -1.73 -9.98 23.11
CA ALA A 391 -2.20 -11.16 22.40
C ALA A 391 -2.60 -10.85 20.95
N THR A 392 -2.19 -11.73 20.03
CA THR A 392 -2.70 -11.74 18.66
C THR A 392 -3.95 -12.61 18.63
N PHE A 393 -5.10 -12.03 18.31
CA PHE A 393 -6.38 -12.75 18.23
C PHE A 393 -6.80 -13.08 16.80
N PHE A 394 -6.07 -12.55 15.82
CA PHE A 394 -6.24 -12.91 14.42
C PHE A 394 -4.91 -12.75 13.66
N ASN A 395 -4.57 -13.74 12.82
CA ASN A 395 -3.44 -13.67 11.89
C ASN A 395 -3.79 -14.46 10.62
N LEU A 396 -3.92 -13.78 9.48
CA LEU A 396 -4.29 -14.38 8.20
C LEU A 396 -3.23 -15.37 7.70
N SER A 397 -1.95 -15.14 8.04
CA SER A 397 -0.81 -15.93 7.55
C SER A 397 -0.84 -17.37 8.03
N ILE A 398 -1.53 -17.66 9.14
CA ILE A 398 -1.65 -19.03 9.65
C ILE A 398 -2.49 -19.92 8.73
N TYR A 399 -3.35 -19.30 7.90
CA TYR A 399 -4.20 -20.00 6.95
C TYR A 399 -3.52 -20.16 5.57
N GLY A 400 -2.43 -19.44 5.32
CA GLY A 400 -1.62 -19.55 4.11
C GLY A 400 -0.93 -18.25 3.71
N SER A 401 -0.04 -18.33 2.72
CA SER A 401 0.73 -17.18 2.21
C SER A 401 0.07 -16.44 1.05
N ASN A 402 -0.91 -17.04 0.38
CA ASN A 402 -1.61 -16.44 -0.75
C ASN A 402 -2.88 -15.73 -0.27
N TYR A 403 -2.75 -14.48 0.15
CA TYR A 403 -3.87 -13.69 0.69
C TYR A 403 -5.01 -13.50 -0.32
N ILE A 404 -4.69 -13.47 -1.63
CA ILE A 404 -5.71 -13.41 -2.69
C ILE A 404 -6.64 -14.62 -2.61
N ARG A 405 -6.13 -15.82 -2.32
CA ARG A 405 -6.94 -17.04 -2.16
C ARG A 405 -7.73 -17.02 -0.86
N LEU A 406 -7.12 -16.54 0.23
CA LEU A 406 -7.74 -16.53 1.57
C LEU A 406 -8.87 -15.50 1.68
N GLY A 407 -8.73 -14.34 1.04
CA GLY A 407 -9.66 -13.23 1.16
C GLY A 407 -9.44 -12.41 2.43
N ASP A 408 -10.23 -11.35 2.60
CA ASP A 408 -10.08 -10.39 3.68
C ASP A 408 -11.28 -10.44 4.64
N PRO A 409 -11.07 -10.68 5.95
CA PRO A 409 -12.14 -10.59 6.92
C PRO A 409 -12.46 -9.13 7.26
N TYR A 410 -13.64 -8.69 6.84
CA TYR A 410 -14.14 -7.35 7.16
C TYR A 410 -14.44 -7.16 8.67
N ARG A 411 -14.89 -8.22 9.35
CA ARG A 411 -15.22 -8.23 10.79
C ARG A 411 -14.45 -9.33 11.49
N LEU A 412 -13.77 -8.97 12.57
CA LEU A 412 -13.00 -9.86 13.43
C LEU A 412 -13.57 -9.84 14.85
N HIS A 413 -13.89 -11.00 15.39
CA HIS A 413 -14.34 -11.16 16.77
C HIS A 413 -13.15 -11.11 17.73
N ILE A 414 -13.25 -10.31 18.79
CA ILE A 414 -12.26 -10.29 19.87
C ILE A 414 -12.74 -11.20 21.00
N PRO A 415 -12.00 -12.26 21.35
CA PRO A 415 -12.36 -13.11 22.47
C PRO A 415 -12.53 -12.31 23.76
N ARG A 416 -13.70 -12.45 24.40
CA ARG A 416 -14.04 -11.74 25.65
C ARG A 416 -13.02 -11.97 26.76
N THR A 417 -12.37 -13.13 26.78
CA THR A 417 -11.33 -13.50 27.75
C THR A 417 -10.09 -12.63 27.68
N LEU A 418 -9.82 -12.01 26.52
CA LEU A 418 -8.68 -11.13 26.29
C LEU A 418 -8.96 -9.67 26.65
N ILE A 419 -10.22 -9.30 26.87
CA ILE A 419 -10.61 -7.93 27.22
C ILE A 419 -10.67 -7.82 28.74
N LYS A 420 -10.14 -6.71 29.27
CA LYS A 420 -10.16 -6.41 30.71
C LYS A 420 -10.89 -5.12 31.00
N GLU A 421 -11.33 -4.97 32.25
CA GLU A 421 -11.79 -3.69 32.76
C GLU A 421 -10.68 -2.64 32.65
N ASN A 422 -11.07 -1.38 32.51
CA ASN A 422 -10.22 -0.24 32.20
C ASN A 422 -9.70 -0.28 30.75
N SER A 423 -8.45 0.14 30.53
CA SER A 423 -7.89 0.43 29.22
C SER A 423 -7.47 -0.82 28.45
N ASN A 424 -7.93 -0.91 27.20
CA ASN A 424 -7.52 -1.90 26.21
C ASN A 424 -7.09 -1.16 24.94
N ASN A 425 -6.00 -1.62 24.34
CA ASN A 425 -5.48 -1.12 23.07
C ASN A 425 -5.63 -2.20 22.02
N VAL A 426 -6.21 -1.87 20.88
CA VAL A 426 -6.34 -2.79 19.74
C VAL A 426 -5.52 -2.24 18.59
N SER A 427 -4.76 -3.12 17.95
CA SER A 427 -4.00 -2.81 16.75
C SER A 427 -4.36 -3.73 15.59
N VAL A 428 -4.28 -3.18 14.39
CA VAL A 428 -4.62 -3.83 13.12
C VAL A 428 -3.54 -3.55 12.11
N PHE A 429 -3.04 -4.60 11.50
CA PHE A 429 -2.08 -4.55 10.43
C PHE A 429 -2.71 -5.10 9.14
N VAL A 430 -2.36 -4.46 8.04
CA VAL A 430 -2.75 -4.85 6.69
C VAL A 430 -1.50 -5.17 5.87
N GLY A 431 -1.65 -5.98 4.83
CA GLY A 431 -0.56 -6.31 3.91
C GLY A 431 -1.06 -7.09 2.70
N ASN A 432 -0.22 -7.18 1.66
CA ASN A 432 -0.44 -8.02 0.48
C ASN A 432 0.24 -9.38 0.60
N SER A 433 1.12 -9.55 1.59
CA SER A 433 1.85 -10.79 1.85
C SER A 433 2.11 -11.01 3.35
N PRO A 434 2.49 -12.24 3.75
CA PRO A 434 2.91 -12.55 5.13
C PRO A 434 4.08 -11.72 5.66
N ASP A 435 4.88 -11.11 4.80
CA ASP A 435 6.07 -10.36 5.21
C ASP A 435 5.80 -8.84 5.30
N GLU A 436 4.75 -8.35 4.65
CA GLU A 436 4.40 -6.92 4.63
C GLU A 436 3.57 -6.54 5.87
N PHE A 437 4.07 -5.62 6.71
CA PHE A 437 3.36 -5.09 7.88
C PHE A 437 3.11 -3.60 7.72
N ILE A 438 1.87 -3.25 7.40
CA ILE A 438 1.45 -1.85 7.27
C ILE A 438 0.35 -1.58 8.29
N ALA A 439 0.42 -0.43 8.96
CA ALA A 439 -0.63 -0.02 9.88
C ALA A 439 -1.97 0.11 9.14
N GLY A 440 -3.06 -0.35 9.77
CA GLY A 440 -4.41 -0.23 9.24
C GLY A 440 -4.89 1.21 9.07
N SER A 441 -6.11 1.37 8.55
CA SER A 441 -6.73 2.68 8.34
C SER A 441 -7.21 3.32 9.66
N VAL A 442 -7.21 4.66 9.72
CA VAL A 442 -7.93 5.43 10.77
C VAL A 442 -9.45 5.23 10.68
N ASN A 443 -9.95 4.77 9.55
CA ASN A 443 -11.37 4.47 9.34
C ASN A 443 -11.81 3.15 9.98
N ASN A 444 -10.88 2.34 10.49
CA ASN A 444 -11.19 1.15 11.28
C ASN A 444 -12.10 1.49 12.45
N LYS A 445 -12.99 0.55 12.78
CA LYS A 445 -13.96 0.72 13.87
C LYS A 445 -13.89 -0.41 14.84
N PHE A 446 -14.07 -0.09 16.10
CA PHE A 446 -14.33 -1.06 17.15
C PHE A 446 -15.81 -0.99 17.51
N ALA A 447 -16.48 -2.13 17.60
CA ALA A 447 -17.88 -2.23 17.97
C ALA A 447 -17.98 -3.13 19.20
N LEU A 448 -18.63 -2.61 20.25
CA LEU A 448 -18.68 -3.24 21.56
C LEU A 448 -20.12 -3.26 22.07
N THR A 449 -20.50 -4.42 22.59
CA THR A 449 -21.76 -4.63 23.29
C THR A 449 -21.44 -5.06 24.72
N ILE A 450 -21.89 -4.27 25.69
CA ILE A 450 -21.75 -4.54 27.13
C ILE A 450 -23.12 -4.64 27.78
N ALA A 451 -23.22 -5.38 28.89
CA ALA A 451 -24.43 -5.48 29.69
C ALA A 451 -24.13 -5.07 31.14
N LYS A 452 -25.05 -4.29 31.70
CA LYS A 452 -25.07 -3.98 33.13
C LYS A 452 -26.53 -3.94 33.61
N PRO A 453 -26.84 -4.44 34.80
CA PRO A 453 -28.12 -4.17 35.43
C PRO A 453 -28.20 -2.68 35.76
N LEU A 454 -28.82 -1.90 34.87
CA LEU A 454 -29.00 -0.47 35.03
C LEU A 454 -30.31 -0.22 35.76
N SER A 455 -30.21 0.19 37.02
CA SER A 455 -31.32 0.73 37.79
C SER A 455 -30.75 1.77 38.74
N SER A 456 -31.32 2.97 38.71
CA SER A 456 -30.94 4.03 39.63
C SER A 456 -32.12 4.45 40.49
N TYR A 457 -31.82 4.81 41.74
CA TYR A 457 -32.80 5.23 42.73
C TYR A 457 -32.37 6.56 43.33
N SER A 458 -33.32 7.46 43.54
CA SER A 458 -33.04 8.66 44.32
C SER A 458 -32.85 8.30 45.78
N ARG A 459 -32.19 9.20 46.52
CA ARG A 459 -32.32 9.22 47.98
C ARG A 459 -33.76 9.62 48.34
N ILE A 460 -34.13 9.42 49.61
CA ILE A 460 -35.37 9.98 50.14
C ILE A 460 -35.29 11.50 50.00
N SER A 461 -36.28 12.06 49.32
CA SER A 461 -36.30 13.45 48.91
C SER A 461 -37.59 14.13 49.37
N ILE A 462 -37.50 15.41 49.72
CA ILE A 462 -38.65 16.18 50.18
C ILE A 462 -39.52 16.71 49.02
N LYS A 463 -39.01 16.67 47.78
CA LYS A 463 -39.73 17.03 46.54
C LYS A 463 -39.71 15.87 45.54
N ASN A 464 -40.69 15.86 44.66
CA ASN A 464 -40.82 14.94 43.52
C ASN A 464 -41.55 15.63 42.37
N VAL A 465 -41.09 16.83 42.00
CA VAL A 465 -41.73 17.68 40.98
C VAL A 465 -41.22 17.30 39.58
N GLY A 466 -39.91 17.09 39.43
CA GLY A 466 -39.25 16.81 38.16
C GLY A 466 -38.95 18.06 37.32
N CYS A 467 -38.60 17.84 36.04
CA CYS A 467 -38.18 18.88 35.10
C CYS A 467 -38.22 18.42 33.63
N ASN A 468 -38.04 19.39 32.71
CA ASN A 468 -37.69 19.12 31.33
C ASN A 468 -36.18 18.86 31.26
N TRP A 469 -35.75 17.68 30.83
CA TRP A 469 -34.36 17.30 30.64
C TRP A 469 -33.90 17.60 29.23
N ASP A 470 -32.79 18.33 29.11
CA ASP A 470 -32.02 18.51 27.88
C ASP A 470 -30.70 17.75 28.00
N ILE A 471 -30.59 16.65 27.26
CA ILE A 471 -29.50 15.66 27.39
C ILE A 471 -28.68 15.68 26.11
N GLN A 472 -27.38 15.92 26.23
CA GLN A 472 -26.44 15.80 25.14
C GLN A 472 -26.04 14.33 24.94
N THR A 473 -26.11 13.86 23.71
CA THR A 473 -25.63 12.55 23.26
C THR A 473 -24.62 12.71 22.14
N ILE A 474 -23.94 11.63 21.77
CA ILE A 474 -23.04 11.60 20.62
C ILE A 474 -23.73 11.91 19.27
N GLU A 475 -25.06 11.80 19.18
CA GLU A 475 -25.85 12.06 17.97
C GLU A 475 -26.58 13.41 17.98
N GLY A 476 -26.58 14.14 19.11
CA GLY A 476 -27.25 15.44 19.22
C GLY A 476 -27.81 15.69 20.61
N TYR A 477 -28.93 16.41 20.68
CA TYR A 477 -29.62 16.72 21.94
C TYR A 477 -30.99 16.04 21.98
N ILE A 478 -31.36 15.52 23.16
CA ILE A 478 -32.66 14.92 23.42
C ILE A 478 -33.36 15.71 24.50
N ASN A 479 -34.62 16.06 24.23
CA ASN A 479 -35.49 16.72 25.20
C ASN A 479 -36.52 15.72 25.75
N LEU A 480 -36.54 15.53 27.07
CA LEU A 480 -37.44 14.61 27.75
C LEU A 480 -38.18 15.31 28.89
N ARG A 481 -39.43 14.92 29.13
CA ARG A 481 -40.17 15.37 30.33
C ARG A 481 -40.11 14.27 31.38
N VAL A 482 -39.60 14.60 32.55
CA VAL A 482 -39.56 13.65 33.68
C VAL A 482 -40.20 14.29 34.90
N PRO A 483 -41.31 13.74 35.42
CA PRO A 483 -42.09 12.64 34.85
C PRO A 483 -42.74 13.03 33.50
N SER A 484 -43.25 12.06 32.74
CA SER A 484 -43.83 12.30 31.40
C SER A 484 -45.00 13.28 31.40
N ASN A 485 -45.68 13.44 32.53
CA ASN A 485 -46.76 14.41 32.76
C ASN A 485 -46.28 15.75 33.36
N TYR A 486 -44.97 16.00 33.41
CA TYR A 486 -44.43 17.28 33.89
C TYR A 486 -44.94 18.45 33.04
N THR A 487 -45.51 19.45 33.69
CA THR A 487 -46.10 20.65 33.06
C THR A 487 -45.39 21.94 33.44
N GLY A 488 -44.36 21.88 34.28
CA GLY A 488 -43.62 23.06 34.71
C GLY A 488 -42.59 23.54 33.68
N THR A 489 -41.90 24.63 34.03
CA THR A 489 -40.91 25.29 33.16
C THR A 489 -39.46 25.04 33.58
N LYS A 490 -39.22 24.24 34.63
CA LYS A 490 -37.87 23.92 35.08
C LYS A 490 -37.14 23.12 34.01
N LEU A 491 -35.89 23.49 33.75
CA LEU A 491 -35.00 22.87 32.78
C LEU A 491 -33.81 22.24 33.52
N CYS A 492 -33.66 20.92 33.41
CA CYS A 492 -32.49 20.17 33.84
C CYS A 492 -31.60 19.87 32.64
N ILE A 493 -30.30 20.02 32.79
CA ILE A 493 -29.35 19.92 31.67
C ILE A 493 -28.29 18.87 32.03
N TYR A 494 -28.09 17.90 31.15
CA TYR A 494 -26.96 16.96 31.18
C TYR A 494 -26.14 17.16 29.90
N ASN A 495 -25.13 18.02 29.95
CA ASN A 495 -24.27 18.29 28.80
C ASN A 495 -22.84 18.68 29.20
N SER A 496 -21.92 18.57 28.25
CA SER A 496 -20.50 18.92 28.41
C SER A 496 -20.24 20.41 28.68
N THR A 497 -21.16 21.30 28.29
CA THR A 497 -20.98 22.76 28.40
C THR A 497 -21.29 23.30 29.79
N TYR A 498 -22.24 22.67 30.48
CA TYR A 498 -22.70 23.05 31.82
C TYR A 498 -22.59 21.84 32.75
N PRO A 499 -21.36 21.42 33.09
CA PRO A 499 -21.13 20.27 33.96
C PRO A 499 -21.57 20.51 35.42
N ASP A 500 -21.85 21.76 35.80
CA ASP A 500 -22.11 22.16 37.18
C ASP A 500 -23.61 22.24 37.54
N TYR A 501 -23.99 21.35 38.47
CA TYR A 501 -24.86 21.41 39.66
C TYR A 501 -26.03 22.41 39.82
N GLY A 502 -26.28 23.34 38.89
CA GLY A 502 -27.28 24.41 39.03
C GLY A 502 -28.62 24.19 38.30
N SER A 503 -28.71 23.20 37.40
CA SER A 503 -29.94 22.97 36.60
C SER A 503 -30.90 21.94 37.21
N TYR A 504 -30.43 21.13 38.16
CA TYR A 504 -31.19 20.08 38.84
C TYR A 504 -31.29 20.34 40.35
N ASP A 505 -32.42 19.95 40.95
CA ASP A 505 -32.71 20.13 42.37
C ASP A 505 -32.38 18.84 43.13
N PHE A 506 -31.33 18.87 43.94
CA PHE A 506 -30.91 17.72 44.76
C PHE A 506 -31.92 17.33 45.85
N ASP A 507 -32.92 18.18 46.11
CA ASP A 507 -34.04 17.84 46.98
C ASP A 507 -35.24 17.27 46.20
N ASP A 508 -35.14 17.13 44.87
CA ASP A 508 -36.11 16.47 44.00
C ASP A 508 -35.72 15.01 43.69
N ALA A 509 -36.61 14.08 44.03
CA ALA A 509 -36.39 12.65 43.80
C ALA A 509 -36.26 12.31 42.30
N TYR A 510 -37.04 12.95 41.42
CA TYR A 510 -36.97 12.66 40.00
C TYR A 510 -35.65 13.12 39.40
N ASP A 511 -35.22 14.34 39.74
CA ASP A 511 -33.96 14.90 39.24
C ASP A 511 -32.76 14.03 39.64
N ASN A 512 -32.68 13.62 40.91
CA ASN A 512 -31.61 12.78 41.41
C ASN A 512 -31.56 11.39 40.75
N ALA A 513 -32.72 10.74 40.58
CA ALA A 513 -32.77 9.42 39.98
C ALA A 513 -32.34 9.46 38.50
N VAL A 514 -32.79 10.48 37.76
CA VAL A 514 -32.40 10.66 36.35
C VAL A 514 -30.94 11.01 36.22
N LEU A 515 -30.44 11.96 37.01
CA LEU A 515 -29.02 12.33 37.01
C LEU A 515 -28.14 11.11 37.26
N SER A 516 -28.49 10.31 38.26
CA SER A 516 -27.72 9.11 38.62
C SER A 516 -27.78 8.04 37.51
N LEU A 517 -28.92 7.86 36.84
CA LEU A 517 -29.04 6.97 35.68
C LEU A 517 -28.20 7.46 34.48
N LEU A 518 -28.27 8.76 34.16
CA LEU A 518 -27.50 9.35 33.06
C LEU A 518 -26.00 9.26 33.33
N GLN A 519 -25.57 9.51 34.57
CA GLN A 519 -24.20 9.30 35.00
C GLN A 519 -23.77 7.83 34.89
N GLU A 520 -24.67 6.85 35.03
CA GLU A 520 -24.32 5.44 34.81
C GLU A 520 -24.23 5.05 33.33
N LEU A 521 -25.01 5.72 32.48
CA LEU A 521 -25.05 5.52 31.03
C LEU A 521 -23.93 6.27 30.28
N ASP A 522 -23.43 7.35 30.87
CA ASP A 522 -22.23 8.07 30.45
C ASP A 522 -20.99 7.27 30.88
N ILE A 523 -20.39 6.59 29.91
CA ILE A 523 -19.33 5.59 30.11
C ILE A 523 -18.01 6.31 30.44
N ASN A 524 -17.73 7.42 29.73
CA ASN A 524 -16.45 8.12 29.79
C ASN A 524 -16.44 9.31 30.80
N LYS A 525 -17.59 9.66 31.37
CA LYS A 525 -17.80 10.76 32.34
C LYS A 525 -17.53 12.15 31.78
N ASP A 526 -17.76 12.37 30.50
CA ASP A 526 -17.62 13.69 29.85
C ASP A 526 -18.92 14.52 29.84
N ASN A 527 -19.96 14.03 30.50
CA ASN A 527 -21.32 14.57 30.51
C ASN A 527 -21.99 14.58 29.12
N VAL A 528 -21.57 13.68 28.23
CA VAL A 528 -22.21 13.33 26.96
C VAL A 528 -22.57 11.86 26.98
N LEU A 529 -23.80 11.54 26.58
CA LEU A 529 -24.24 10.17 26.56
C LEU A 529 -23.61 9.41 25.37
N ASP A 530 -22.76 8.42 25.68
CA ASP A 530 -22.06 7.59 24.68
C ASP A 530 -22.98 6.66 23.89
N ILE A 531 -24.20 6.44 24.40
CA ILE A 531 -25.18 5.52 23.79
C ILE A 531 -26.10 6.32 22.87
N PRO A 532 -26.23 5.90 21.60
CA PRO A 532 -27.16 6.55 20.68
C PRO A 532 -28.59 6.27 21.13
N LEU A 533 -29.23 7.30 21.68
CA LEU A 533 -30.62 7.25 22.12
C LEU A 533 -31.43 8.28 21.32
N SER A 534 -32.69 7.96 21.08
CA SER A 534 -33.68 8.90 20.56
C SER A 534 -34.76 9.12 21.63
N ALA A 535 -35.56 10.19 21.48
CA ALA A 535 -36.67 10.47 22.39
C ALA A 535 -37.68 9.30 22.48
N ASP A 536 -37.83 8.52 21.40
CA ASP A 536 -38.73 7.36 21.36
C ASP A 536 -38.13 6.11 22.02
N ASN A 537 -36.80 6.06 22.19
CA ASN A 537 -36.09 4.90 22.73
C ASN A 537 -35.85 4.99 24.25
N ILE A 538 -36.15 6.12 24.88
CA ILE A 538 -36.04 6.31 26.33
C ILE A 538 -37.41 6.53 26.94
N ARG A 539 -37.78 5.65 27.88
CA ARG A 539 -38.91 5.88 28.78
C ARG A 539 -38.42 5.84 30.22
N ILE A 540 -38.44 6.98 30.88
CA ILE A 540 -38.14 7.09 32.30
C ILE A 540 -39.47 6.96 33.06
N GLU A 541 -39.74 5.75 33.54
CA GLU A 541 -40.82 5.51 34.49
C GLU A 541 -40.29 5.67 35.90
N ALA A 542 -40.76 6.67 36.61
CA ALA A 542 -40.33 6.94 37.97
C ALA A 542 -41.51 6.77 38.93
N LEU A 543 -41.42 5.75 39.78
CA LEU A 543 -42.42 5.42 40.77
C LEU A 543 -42.14 6.20 42.06
N ALA A 544 -42.95 7.20 42.35
CA ALA A 544 -42.93 7.86 43.66
C ALA A 544 -43.75 7.03 44.66
N VAL A 545 -43.13 6.64 45.77
CA VAL A 545 -43.83 5.99 46.90
C VAL A 545 -44.03 7.04 48.00
N PRO A 546 -45.21 7.69 48.08
CA PRO A 546 -45.46 8.70 49.10
C PRO A 546 -45.70 8.08 50.48
N GLY A 547 -45.41 8.83 51.55
CA GLY A 547 -45.85 8.50 52.91
C GLY A 547 -44.98 7.51 53.67
N ILE A 548 -43.70 7.34 53.30
CA ILE A 548 -42.75 6.53 54.07
C ILE A 548 -42.42 7.24 55.39
N PRO A 549 -42.85 6.75 56.57
CA PRO A 549 -42.65 7.47 57.83
C PRO A 549 -41.26 7.19 58.46
N PHE A 550 -40.54 6.16 58.02
CA PHE A 550 -39.25 5.72 58.58
C PHE A 550 -38.34 5.12 57.49
N THR A 551 -37.01 5.16 57.70
CA THR A 551 -35.95 4.80 56.72
C THR A 551 -35.82 3.30 56.39
N TRP A 552 -36.68 2.45 56.93
CA TRP A 552 -36.68 1.01 56.67
C TRP A 552 -38.10 0.53 56.45
N HIS A 553 -38.40 0.08 55.23
CA HIS A 553 -39.59 -0.72 54.93
C HIS A 553 -39.18 -1.93 54.07
N SER A 554 -39.87 -3.04 54.26
CA SER A 554 -39.71 -4.25 53.44
C SER A 554 -40.90 -4.33 52.49
N ILE A 555 -40.66 -4.28 51.17
CA ILE A 555 -41.69 -4.59 50.18
C ILE A 555 -41.71 -6.11 49.99
N ILE A 556 -42.87 -6.73 50.21
CA ILE A 556 -43.12 -8.12 49.83
C ILE A 556 -43.97 -8.10 48.56
N GLU A 557 -43.38 -8.48 47.43
CA GLU A 557 -44.11 -8.66 46.17
C GLU A 557 -44.52 -10.13 46.02
N ILE A 558 -45.83 -10.41 46.03
CA ILE A 558 -46.38 -11.74 45.79
C ILE A 558 -46.93 -11.77 44.36
N ARG A 559 -46.27 -12.50 43.46
CA ARG A 559 -46.77 -12.76 42.11
C ARG A 559 -47.40 -14.15 42.04
N VAL A 560 -48.72 -14.20 41.84
CA VAL A 560 -49.45 -15.43 41.55
C VAL A 560 -49.61 -15.52 40.03
N TRP A 561 -48.92 -16.49 39.42
CA TRP A 561 -49.20 -16.87 38.04
C TRP A 561 -50.50 -17.68 38.02
N ARG A 562 -51.46 -17.29 37.19
CA ARG A 562 -52.63 -18.09 36.84
C ARG A 562 -52.49 -18.63 35.43
#